data_AF-A0A4Q5SNG9-F1
#
_entry.id   AF-A0A4Q5SNG9-F1
#
_cell.length_a   1.000
_cell.length_b   1.000
_cell.length_c   1.000
_cell.angle_alpha   90.00
_cell.angle_beta   90.00
_cell.angle_gamma   90.00
#
_symmetry.space_group_name_H-M   'P 1'
#
loop_
_entity.id
_entity.type
_entity.pdbx_description
1 polymer ?
#
loop_
_entity_poly.entity_id
_entity_poly.type
_entity_poly.pdbx_seq_one_letter_code
_entity_poly.pdbx_strand_id
1 'polypeptide(L)'
;MKSHFYLLAILMFIFSLSAEAQKGNNQLQIAGQVAIPTGELGDLAKTGFGASAKGLFGFGVTRQQITVELGYNYFAVQDKYLPTGVDAQYRSIPLYTGYRYMLGDFYLESQAGVAINTIYASNAFQLESDTKAYFAWAAGVGYSLKSFDFSVRYQSSDVQKESSDITFVGFRVGYRLPFYNKNDQWK
;
A
#
# COMPACT_ATOMS: atom_id res chain seq x y z
N MET A 1 5.15 -29.00 -15.83
CA MET A 1 3.69 -28.77 -15.96
C MET A 1 3.11 -27.73 -15.00
N LYS A 2 3.63 -27.54 -13.77
CA LYS A 2 3.09 -26.54 -12.81
C LYS A 2 3.35 -25.07 -13.19
N SER A 3 4.47 -24.75 -13.83
CA SER A 3 4.84 -23.35 -14.17
C SER A 3 3.92 -22.70 -15.21
N HIS A 4 3.33 -23.48 -16.11
CA HIS A 4 2.46 -22.97 -17.18
C HIS A 4 1.03 -22.72 -16.68
N PHE A 5 0.63 -23.41 -15.60
CA PHE A 5 -0.67 -23.21 -14.97
C PHE A 5 -0.78 -21.85 -14.27
N TYR A 6 0.29 -21.40 -13.59
CA TYR A 6 0.34 -20.06 -12.99
C TYR A 6 0.33 -18.96 -14.05
N LEU A 7 1.04 -19.15 -15.17
CA LEU A 7 1.04 -18.19 -16.26
C LEU A 7 -0.35 -18.05 -16.88
N LEU A 8 -1.07 -19.17 -17.07
CA LEU A 8 -2.44 -19.19 -17.59
C LEU A 8 -3.42 -18.53 -16.59
N ALA A 9 -3.28 -18.78 -15.30
CA ALA A 9 -4.11 -18.16 -14.26
C ALA A 9 -3.88 -16.64 -14.18
N ILE A 10 -2.62 -16.18 -14.30
CA ILE A 10 -2.27 -14.76 -14.39
C ILE A 10 -2.85 -14.14 -15.66
N LEU A 11 -2.77 -14.83 -16.81
CA LEU A 11 -3.33 -14.35 -18.07
C LEU A 11 -4.87 -14.23 -18.00
N MET A 12 -5.54 -15.22 -17.40
CA MET A 12 -6.99 -15.19 -17.20
C MET A 12 -7.42 -14.09 -16.22
N PHE A 13 -6.63 -13.83 -15.18
CA PHE A 13 -6.85 -12.70 -14.28
C PHE A 13 -6.72 -11.36 -15.02
N ILE A 14 -5.70 -11.21 -15.88
CA ILE A 14 -5.52 -10.00 -16.70
C ILE A 14 -6.67 -9.83 -17.70
N PHE A 15 -7.17 -10.91 -18.32
CA PHE A 15 -8.33 -10.87 -19.23
C PHE A 15 -9.66 -10.60 -18.51
N SER A 16 -9.79 -10.89 -17.22
CA SER A 16 -10.97 -10.49 -16.45
C SER A 16 -11.01 -8.98 -16.16
N LEU A 17 -9.87 -8.30 -16.25
CA LEU A 17 -9.78 -6.84 -16.09
C LEU A 17 -10.22 -6.08 -17.36
N SER A 18 -10.33 -6.75 -18.51
CA SER A 18 -10.84 -6.17 -19.77
C SER A 18 -12.36 -6.31 -19.95
N ALA A 19 -13.09 -6.73 -18.90
CA ALA A 19 -14.54 -6.70 -18.87
C ALA A 19 -15.07 -5.26 -18.64
N GLU A 20 -15.29 -4.55 -19.74
CA GLU A 20 -15.94 -3.23 -19.83
C GLU A 20 -17.42 -3.31 -19.38
N ALA A 21 -17.76 -3.03 -18.11
CA ALA A 21 -19.17 -2.92 -17.69
C ALA A 21 -19.49 -2.27 -16.32
N GLN A 22 -18.71 -1.34 -15.76
CA GLN A 22 -19.14 -0.66 -14.52
C GLN A 22 -19.18 0.85 -14.68
N LYS A 23 -20.40 1.43 -14.68
CA LYS A 23 -20.69 2.86 -14.47
C LYS A 23 -20.24 3.30 -13.06
N GLY A 24 -18.96 3.18 -12.79
CA GLY A 24 -18.30 3.53 -11.54
C GLY A 24 -17.23 4.58 -11.82
N ASN A 25 -17.02 5.50 -10.88
CA ASN A 25 -15.89 6.43 -10.95
C ASN A 25 -14.59 5.67 -10.68
N ASN A 26 -14.11 4.99 -11.72
CA ASN A 26 -12.91 4.18 -11.66
C ASN A 26 -11.69 5.08 -11.85
N GLN A 27 -10.72 4.97 -10.95
CA GLN A 27 -9.57 5.85 -10.92
C GLN A 27 -8.31 5.07 -10.53
N LEU A 28 -7.16 5.50 -11.06
CA LEU A 28 -5.85 5.09 -10.57
C LEU A 28 -5.31 6.20 -9.68
N GLN A 29 -4.83 5.85 -8.49
CA GLN A 29 -4.18 6.77 -7.57
C GLN A 29 -2.71 6.41 -7.44
N ILE A 30 -1.84 7.40 -7.63
CA ILE A 30 -0.43 7.31 -7.24
C ILE A 30 -0.24 8.20 -6.02
N ALA A 31 0.37 7.67 -4.96
CA ALA A 31 0.57 8.41 -3.71
C ALA A 31 2.00 8.30 -3.21
N GLY A 32 2.50 9.39 -2.65
CA GLY A 32 3.66 9.43 -1.77
C GLY A 32 3.22 9.50 -0.32
N GLN A 33 4.05 9.01 0.60
CA GLN A 33 3.77 9.06 2.02
C GLN A 33 4.99 9.29 2.90
N VAL A 34 4.77 9.97 4.01
CA VAL A 34 5.67 9.98 5.17
C VAL A 34 5.07 9.04 6.21
N ALA A 35 5.90 8.17 6.77
CA ALA A 35 5.46 7.14 7.70
C ALA A 35 6.16 7.32 9.04
N ILE A 36 5.38 7.50 10.10
CA ILE A 36 5.86 7.59 11.48
C ILE A 36 5.73 6.21 12.13
N PRO A 37 6.85 5.50 12.38
CA PRO A 37 6.83 4.23 13.09
C PRO A 37 6.11 4.31 14.44
N THR A 38 5.45 3.23 14.81
CA THR A 38 4.73 3.07 16.08
C THR A 38 4.97 1.66 16.61
N GLY A 39 4.64 1.39 17.88
CA GLY A 39 4.93 0.09 18.49
C GLY A 39 6.44 -0.18 18.53
N GLU A 40 6.85 -1.44 18.37
CA GLU A 40 8.26 -1.84 18.42
C GLU A 40 9.10 -1.19 17.31
N LEU A 41 8.52 -1.00 16.12
CA LEU A 41 9.18 -0.27 15.03
C LEU A 41 9.46 1.19 15.42
N GLY A 42 8.59 1.80 16.24
CA GLY A 42 8.75 3.13 16.82
C GLY A 42 10.04 3.31 17.60
N ASP A 43 10.40 2.28 18.37
CA ASP A 43 11.58 2.32 19.22
C ASP A 43 12.87 2.11 18.43
N LEU A 44 12.82 1.36 17.33
CA LEU A 44 13.98 0.90 16.56
C LEU A 44 14.27 1.74 15.31
N ALA A 45 13.25 2.26 14.64
CA ALA A 45 13.38 2.89 13.33
C ALA A 45 13.17 4.40 13.39
N LYS A 46 13.72 5.09 12.39
CA LYS A 46 13.49 6.50 12.11
C LYS A 46 12.21 6.66 11.28
N THR A 47 11.70 7.89 11.20
CA THR A 47 10.65 8.25 10.24
C THR A 47 10.98 7.74 8.84
N GLY A 48 10.02 7.07 8.23
CA GLY A 48 10.12 6.47 6.92
C GLY A 48 9.40 7.25 5.84
N PHE A 49 9.51 6.74 4.63
CA PHE A 49 8.80 7.23 3.46
C PHE A 49 8.32 6.07 2.60
N GLY A 50 7.36 6.33 1.72
CA GLY A 50 6.82 5.31 0.85
C GLY A 50 6.08 5.87 -0.35
N ALA A 51 5.74 4.97 -1.26
CA ALA A 51 4.92 5.26 -2.41
C ALA A 51 3.96 4.10 -2.69
N SER A 52 2.87 4.37 -3.40
CA SER A 52 1.85 3.37 -3.71
C SER A 52 1.10 3.68 -4.98
N ALA A 53 0.63 2.63 -5.65
CA ALA A 53 -0.37 2.67 -6.70
C ALA A 53 -1.65 1.99 -6.20
N LYS A 54 -2.81 2.64 -6.37
CA LYS A 54 -4.10 2.15 -5.92
C LYS A 54 -5.14 2.25 -7.03
N GLY A 55 -5.76 1.13 -7.41
CA GLY A 55 -6.98 1.12 -8.19
C GLY A 55 -8.18 1.40 -7.29
N LEU A 56 -9.03 2.33 -7.71
CA LEU A 56 -10.29 2.71 -7.07
C LEU A 56 -11.42 2.29 -8.02
N PHE A 57 -12.28 1.38 -7.59
CA PHE A 57 -13.36 0.82 -8.41
C PHE A 57 -14.70 1.16 -7.78
N GLY A 58 -15.44 2.10 -8.39
CA GLY A 58 -16.73 2.54 -7.88
C GLY A 58 -17.84 1.53 -8.15
N PHE A 59 -18.67 1.24 -7.14
CA PHE A 59 -19.82 0.34 -7.28
C PHE A 59 -21.03 0.84 -6.50
N GLY A 60 -22.24 0.50 -6.97
CA GLY A 60 -23.50 0.89 -6.34
C GLY A 60 -23.82 2.40 -6.43
N VAL A 61 -24.61 2.91 -5.47
CA VAL A 61 -24.96 4.33 -5.32
C VAL A 61 -23.74 5.14 -4.88
N THR A 62 -22.98 5.66 -5.86
CA THR A 62 -21.98 6.78 -5.89
C THR A 62 -21.00 7.04 -4.74
N ARG A 63 -21.07 6.35 -3.59
CA ARG A 63 -20.27 6.64 -2.38
C ARG A 63 -19.36 5.50 -1.95
N GLN A 64 -19.33 4.40 -2.69
CA GLN A 64 -18.59 3.20 -2.31
C GLN A 64 -17.57 2.83 -3.38
N GLN A 65 -16.37 2.48 -2.95
CA GLN A 65 -15.30 2.02 -3.84
C GLN A 65 -14.61 0.79 -3.24
N ILE A 66 -14.37 -0.21 -4.08
CA ILE A 66 -13.39 -1.25 -3.78
C ILE A 66 -12.03 -0.69 -4.16
N THR A 67 -11.03 -0.95 -3.33
CA THR A 67 -9.66 -0.51 -3.59
C THR A 67 -8.73 -1.69 -3.70
N VAL A 68 -7.79 -1.65 -4.63
CA VAL A 68 -6.65 -2.57 -4.68
C VAL A 68 -5.39 -1.72 -4.66
N GLU A 69 -4.51 -1.92 -3.69
CA GLU A 69 -3.30 -1.12 -3.49
C GLU A 69 -2.05 -2.00 -3.50
N LEU A 70 -1.04 -1.56 -4.23
CA LEU A 70 0.34 -2.03 -4.12
C LEU A 70 1.20 -0.86 -3.62
N GLY A 71 2.00 -1.09 -2.58
CA GLY A 71 2.85 -0.06 -1.98
C GLY A 71 4.29 -0.50 -1.78
N TYR A 72 5.10 0.46 -1.37
CA TYR A 72 6.46 0.29 -0.88
C TYR A 72 6.71 1.28 0.25
N ASN A 73 7.23 0.79 1.38
CA ASN A 73 7.60 1.60 2.54
C ASN A 73 9.04 1.29 2.94
N TYR A 74 9.74 2.32 3.41
CA TYR A 74 11.13 2.28 3.82
C TYR A 74 11.32 2.95 5.18
N PHE A 75 12.06 2.29 6.08
CA PHE A 75 12.43 2.83 7.39
C PHE A 75 13.88 2.49 7.69
N ALA A 76 14.71 3.50 7.98
CA ALA A 76 16.08 3.27 8.44
C ALA A 76 16.10 2.98 9.94
N VAL A 77 16.96 2.07 10.40
CA VAL A 77 17.16 1.81 11.83
C VAL A 77 17.88 2.99 12.48
N GLN A 78 17.59 3.28 13.75
CA GLN A 78 18.26 4.32 14.50
C GLN A 78 19.72 3.94 14.77
N ASP A 79 20.64 4.87 14.51
CA ASP A 79 22.09 4.64 14.58
C ASP A 79 22.54 4.16 15.98
N LYS A 80 21.82 4.53 17.04
CA LYS A 80 22.11 4.12 18.43
C LYS A 80 21.99 2.60 18.66
N TYR A 81 21.29 1.87 17.78
CA TYR A 81 21.17 0.41 17.85
C TYR A 81 22.10 -0.31 16.88
N LEU A 82 22.89 0.43 16.10
CA LEU A 82 23.76 -0.14 15.07
C LEU A 82 25.22 -0.06 15.49
N PRO A 83 26.00 -1.14 15.33
CA PRO A 83 27.45 -1.08 15.41
C PRO A 83 28.02 -0.11 14.37
N THR A 84 29.18 0.47 14.64
CA THR A 84 29.84 1.38 13.70
C THR A 84 30.12 0.70 12.36
N GLY A 85 29.69 1.34 11.26
CA GLY A 85 29.87 0.81 9.90
C GLY A 85 28.84 -0.24 9.48
N VAL A 86 27.75 -0.40 10.26
CA VAL A 86 26.60 -1.22 9.90
C VAL A 86 25.40 -0.32 9.64
N ASP A 87 24.76 -0.53 8.50
CA ASP A 87 23.48 0.08 8.14
C ASP A 87 22.39 -0.98 8.19
N ALA A 88 21.23 -0.66 8.77
CA ALA A 88 20.07 -1.54 8.73
C ALA A 88 18.80 -0.77 8.39
N GLN A 89 17.86 -1.46 7.75
CA GLN A 89 16.63 -0.87 7.24
C GLN A 89 15.50 -1.91 7.16
N TYR A 90 14.29 -1.46 7.47
CA TYR A 90 13.06 -2.18 7.24
C TYR A 90 12.42 -1.73 5.92
N ARG A 91 11.95 -2.68 5.13
CA ARG A 91 11.16 -2.45 3.93
C ARG A 91 9.86 -3.23 4.02
N SER A 92 8.79 -2.64 3.49
CA SER A 92 7.49 -3.32 3.42
C SER A 92 6.86 -3.09 2.05
N ILE A 93 6.48 -4.19 1.38
CA ILE A 93 5.72 -4.18 0.13
C ILE A 93 4.31 -4.69 0.43
N PRO A 94 3.37 -3.81 0.79
CA PRO A 94 1.97 -4.18 1.00
C PRO A 94 1.24 -4.39 -0.32
N LEU A 95 0.46 -5.47 -0.37
CA LEU A 95 -0.57 -5.73 -1.37
C LEU A 95 -1.91 -5.88 -0.65
N TYR A 96 -2.75 -4.86 -0.76
CA TYR A 96 -4.02 -4.77 -0.05
C TYR A 96 -5.22 -4.71 -0.98
N THR A 97 -6.33 -5.25 -0.49
CA THR A 97 -7.67 -4.95 -0.99
C THR A 97 -8.45 -4.24 0.11
N GLY A 98 -9.36 -3.35 -0.25
CA GLY A 98 -10.06 -2.55 0.74
C GLY A 98 -11.40 -2.02 0.28
N TYR A 99 -12.05 -1.36 1.22
CA TYR A 99 -13.34 -0.70 1.06
C TYR A 99 -13.20 0.76 1.47
N ARG A 100 -13.62 1.66 0.59
CA ARG A 100 -13.63 3.10 0.81
C ARG A 100 -15.07 3.60 0.74
N TYR A 101 -15.46 4.38 1.75
CA TYR A 101 -16.77 5.03 1.83
C TYR A 101 -16.63 6.55 1.84
N MET A 102 -17.29 7.22 0.90
CA MET A 102 -17.26 8.67 0.72
C MET A 102 -18.36 9.36 1.54
N LEU A 103 -17.95 10.33 2.36
CA LEU A 103 -18.76 11.21 3.20
C LEU A 103 -18.61 12.66 2.69
N GLY A 104 -19.12 12.92 1.48
CA GLY A 104 -18.83 14.16 0.75
C GLY A 104 -17.38 14.13 0.24
N ASP A 105 -16.60 15.16 0.58
CA ASP A 105 -15.17 15.22 0.25
C ASP A 105 -14.30 14.40 1.21
N PHE A 106 -14.82 14.04 2.39
CA PHE A 106 -14.12 13.13 3.29
C PHE A 106 -14.38 11.67 2.93
N TYR A 107 -13.47 10.78 3.32
CA TYR A 107 -13.70 9.34 3.22
C TYR A 107 -13.09 8.58 4.38
N LEU A 108 -13.67 7.41 4.63
CA LEU A 108 -13.12 6.37 5.50
C LEU A 108 -12.67 5.22 4.61
N GLU A 109 -11.53 4.62 4.93
CA GLU A 109 -11.02 3.48 4.19
C GLU A 109 -10.42 2.43 5.13
N SER A 110 -10.82 1.18 4.92
CA SER A 110 -10.22 0.01 5.56
C SER A 110 -9.67 -0.92 4.50
N GLN A 111 -8.46 -1.44 4.72
CA GLN A 111 -7.74 -2.31 3.81
C GLN A 111 -7.18 -3.51 4.56
N ALA A 112 -7.09 -4.66 3.90
CA ALA A 112 -6.43 -5.85 4.40
C ALA A 112 -5.79 -6.64 3.27
N GLY A 113 -4.79 -7.45 3.59
CA GLY A 113 -4.11 -8.29 2.61
C GLY A 113 -2.79 -8.81 3.17
N VAL A 114 -1.75 -8.76 2.35
CA VAL A 114 -0.43 -9.29 2.68
C VAL A 114 0.60 -8.17 2.62
N ALA A 115 1.54 -8.15 3.54
CA ALA A 115 2.74 -7.31 3.46
C ALA A 115 3.98 -8.20 3.42
N ILE A 116 4.81 -8.01 2.40
CA ILE A 116 6.13 -8.64 2.33
C ILE A 116 7.10 -7.70 3.03
N ASN A 117 7.52 -8.08 4.23
CA ASN A 117 8.43 -7.31 5.05
C ASN A 117 9.84 -7.89 4.91
N THR A 118 10.81 -7.01 4.67
CA THR A 118 12.22 -7.38 4.58
C THR A 118 13.04 -6.51 5.52
N ILE A 119 13.87 -7.16 6.34
CA ILE A 119 14.91 -6.50 7.11
C ILE A 119 16.21 -6.67 6.33
N TYR A 120 16.91 -5.58 6.07
CA TYR A 120 18.25 -5.60 5.51
C TYR A 120 19.25 -5.11 6.55
N ALA A 121 20.40 -5.77 6.62
CA ALA A 121 21.57 -5.32 7.35
C ALA A 121 22.78 -5.41 6.42
N SER A 122 23.54 -4.33 6.31
CA SER A 122 24.74 -4.28 5.48
C SER A 122 25.90 -3.66 6.22
N ASN A 123 27.10 -4.14 5.92
CA ASN A 123 28.36 -3.48 6.26
C ASN A 123 29.22 -3.36 4.99
N ALA A 124 30.47 -2.93 5.14
CA ALA A 124 31.38 -2.74 4.00
C ALA A 124 31.68 -4.01 3.17
N PHE A 125 31.39 -5.21 3.69
CA PHE A 125 31.79 -6.49 3.09
C PHE A 125 30.62 -7.46 2.85
N GLN A 126 29.47 -7.24 3.49
CA GLN A 126 28.38 -8.21 3.52
C GLN A 126 27.02 -7.52 3.56
N LEU A 127 26.06 -8.11 2.85
CA LEU A 127 24.64 -7.76 2.86
C LEU A 127 23.85 -8.99 3.27
N GLU A 128 23.13 -8.88 4.38
CA GLU A 128 22.21 -9.89 4.87
C GLU A 128 20.78 -9.36 4.79
N SER A 129 19.84 -10.26 4.50
CA SER A 129 18.42 -9.90 4.49
C SER A 129 17.54 -11.06 4.92
N ASP A 130 16.53 -10.76 5.74
CA ASP A 130 15.45 -11.70 6.08
C ASP A 130 14.12 -11.18 5.54
N THR A 131 13.35 -12.02 4.85
CA THR A 131 12.09 -11.66 4.19
C THR A 131 10.97 -12.58 4.64
N LYS A 132 9.89 -11.99 5.14
CA LYS A 132 8.70 -12.71 5.61
C LYS A 132 7.43 -12.04 5.08
N ALA A 133 6.42 -12.85 4.81
CA ALA A 133 5.10 -12.36 4.38
C ALA A 133 4.11 -12.47 5.54
N TYR A 134 3.46 -11.36 5.85
CA TYR A 134 2.51 -11.24 6.95
C TYR A 134 1.14 -10.88 6.45
N PHE A 135 0.10 -11.38 7.13
CA PHE A 135 -1.19 -10.72 7.03
C PHE A 135 -1.05 -9.30 7.57
N ALA A 136 -1.66 -8.36 6.89
CA ALA A 136 -1.56 -6.95 7.26
C ALA A 136 -2.84 -6.21 6.93
N TRP A 137 -3.08 -5.14 7.65
CA TRP A 137 -4.28 -4.32 7.53
C TRP A 137 -3.93 -2.84 7.69
N ALA A 138 -4.80 -2.00 7.16
CA ALA A 138 -4.74 -0.57 7.36
C ALA A 138 -6.14 0.02 7.53
N ALA A 139 -6.24 1.07 8.34
CA ALA A 139 -7.46 1.84 8.50
C ALA A 139 -7.10 3.31 8.50
N GLY A 140 -7.89 4.13 7.82
CA GLY A 140 -7.57 5.54 7.68
C GLY A 140 -8.75 6.39 7.26
N VAL A 141 -8.48 7.69 7.30
CA VAL A 141 -9.40 8.74 6.87
C VAL A 141 -8.69 9.64 5.87
N GLY A 142 -9.44 10.23 4.96
CA GLY A 142 -8.86 11.19 4.02
C GLY A 142 -9.84 12.22 3.52
N TYR A 143 -9.29 13.18 2.78
CA TYR A 143 -9.96 14.29 2.17
C TYR A 143 -9.60 14.35 0.69
N SER A 144 -10.63 14.36 -0.14
CA SER A 144 -10.59 14.32 -1.59
C SER A 144 -10.83 15.73 -2.14
N LEU A 145 -9.79 16.34 -2.73
CA LEU A 145 -9.87 17.66 -3.35
C LEU A 145 -9.53 17.56 -4.84
N LYS A 146 -10.55 17.61 -5.70
CA LYS A 146 -10.43 17.49 -7.17
C LYS A 146 -9.69 16.20 -7.56
N SER A 147 -8.43 16.29 -8.00
CA SER A 147 -7.59 15.15 -8.36
C SER A 147 -6.64 14.75 -7.24
N PHE A 148 -6.59 15.49 -6.13
CA PHE A 148 -5.70 15.19 -5.01
C PHE A 148 -6.44 14.51 -3.86
N ASP A 149 -5.73 13.62 -3.18
CA ASP A 149 -6.15 12.97 -1.94
C ASP A 149 -5.14 13.23 -0.84
N PHE A 150 -5.61 13.68 0.30
CA PHE A 150 -4.82 13.82 1.52
C PHE A 150 -5.35 12.82 2.53
N SER A 151 -4.50 11.99 3.13
CA SER A 151 -4.99 11.00 4.10
C SER A 151 -4.02 10.72 5.22
N VAL A 152 -4.59 10.25 6.32
CA VAL A 152 -3.87 9.68 7.45
C VAL A 152 -4.36 8.24 7.60
N ARG A 153 -3.43 7.29 7.68
CA ARG A 153 -3.75 5.88 7.90
C ARG A 153 -2.87 5.26 8.96
N TYR A 154 -3.42 4.37 9.75
CA TYR A 154 -2.65 3.42 10.53
C TYR A 154 -2.48 2.13 9.70
N GLN A 155 -1.27 1.59 9.65
CA GLN A 155 -0.96 0.32 9.00
C GLN A 155 -0.27 -0.61 9.99
N SER A 156 -0.69 -1.88 10.00
CA SER A 156 -0.11 -2.93 10.82
C SER A 156 0.08 -4.21 10.03
N SER A 157 1.22 -4.86 10.25
CA SER A 157 1.51 -6.23 9.82
C SER A 157 1.75 -7.17 11.01
N ASP A 158 1.45 -6.70 12.23
CA ASP A 158 1.60 -7.44 13.47
C ASP A 158 0.40 -8.36 13.69
N VAL A 159 0.62 -9.66 13.46
CA VAL A 159 -0.31 -10.71 13.88
C VAL A 159 0.36 -11.69 14.85
N GLN A 160 1.70 -11.64 15.01
CA GLN A 160 2.46 -12.68 15.72
C GLN A 160 3.56 -12.16 16.66
N LYS A 161 3.74 -10.85 16.87
CA LYS A 161 4.79 -10.28 17.73
C LYS A 161 6.19 -10.79 17.39
N GLU A 162 6.58 -10.66 16.13
CA GLU A 162 7.94 -10.96 15.69
C GLU A 162 8.70 -9.67 15.36
N SER A 163 10.04 -9.73 15.42
CA SER A 163 10.93 -8.57 15.19
C SER A 163 10.81 -7.93 13.79
N SER A 164 10.03 -8.52 12.88
CA SER A 164 9.75 -8.02 11.53
C SER A 164 8.36 -7.39 11.36
N ASP A 165 7.64 -7.20 12.46
CA ASP A 165 6.35 -6.53 12.47
C ASP A 165 6.53 -5.04 12.16
N ILE A 166 5.80 -4.56 11.15
CA ILE A 166 5.86 -3.17 10.71
C ILE A 166 4.52 -2.51 11.01
N THR A 167 4.57 -1.55 11.93
CA THR A 167 3.43 -0.75 12.40
C THR A 167 3.74 0.73 12.33
N PHE A 168 2.89 1.54 11.69
CA PHE A 168 3.12 2.98 11.54
C PHE A 168 1.85 3.77 11.26
N VAL A 169 1.91 5.08 11.49
CA VAL A 169 0.95 6.07 10.99
C VAL A 169 1.53 6.75 9.75
N GLY A 170 0.83 6.64 8.62
CA GLY A 170 1.22 7.24 7.34
C GLY A 170 0.40 8.47 7.01
N PHE A 171 1.07 9.57 6.69
CA PHE A 171 0.49 10.76 6.08
C PHE A 171 0.75 10.70 4.57
N ARG A 172 -0.31 10.72 3.76
CA ARG A 172 -0.23 10.46 2.32
C ARG A 172 -0.78 11.62 1.51
N VAL A 173 -0.12 11.89 0.39
CA VAL A 173 -0.63 12.75 -0.67
C VAL A 173 -0.71 11.92 -1.94
N GLY A 174 -1.93 11.79 -2.47
CA GLY A 174 -2.24 11.04 -3.67
C GLY A 174 -2.71 11.94 -4.80
N TYR A 175 -2.38 11.56 -6.03
CA TYR A 175 -2.95 12.11 -7.25
C TYR A 175 -3.77 11.03 -7.96
N ARG A 176 -5.01 11.37 -8.32
CA ARG A 176 -5.97 10.50 -8.98
C ARG A 176 -6.06 10.82 -10.46
N LEU A 177 -5.84 9.79 -11.25
CA LEU A 177 -6.00 9.74 -12.68
C LEU A 177 -7.30 9.02 -12.97
N PRO A 178 -8.30 9.67 -13.60
CA PRO A 178 -9.48 8.94 -14.06
C PRO A 178 -9.07 7.91 -15.12
N PHE A 179 -9.67 6.73 -15.09
CA PHE A 179 -9.66 5.85 -16.25
C PHE A 179 -10.59 6.46 -17.30
N TYR A 180 -10.06 7.28 -18.20
CA TYR A 180 -10.84 7.88 -19.26
C TYR A 180 -11.05 6.85 -20.37
N ASN A 181 -12.29 6.37 -20.55
CA ASN A 181 -12.63 5.63 -21.76
C ASN A 181 -12.93 6.67 -22.87
N LYS A 182 -12.19 6.62 -23.98
CA LYS A 182 -12.30 7.57 -25.09
C LYS A 182 -13.63 7.47 -25.85
N ASN A 183 -14.46 6.47 -25.53
CA ASN A 183 -15.72 6.17 -26.21
C ASN A 183 -16.96 6.91 -25.67
N ASP A 184 -16.86 7.71 -24.60
CA ASP A 184 -17.97 8.54 -24.08
C ASP A 184 -18.17 9.86 -24.87
N GLN A 185 -17.71 9.93 -26.13
CA GLN A 185 -17.85 11.10 -27.02
C GLN A 185 -19.05 11.02 -27.98
N TRP A 186 -20.03 10.16 -27.73
CA TRP A 186 -21.27 10.14 -28.52
C TRP A 186 -22.51 9.99 -27.65
N LYS A 187 -23.07 11.13 -27.23
CA LYS A 187 -24.50 11.49 -27.40
C LYS A 187 -24.75 12.88 -26.83
#